data_AF-A0A497AGG3-F1
#
_entry.id   AF-A0A497AGG3-F1
#
_cell.length_a   1.000
_cell.length_b   1.000
_cell.length_c   1.000
_cell.angle_alpha   90.00
_cell.angle_beta   90.00
_cell.angle_gamma   90.00
#
_symmetry.space_group_name_H-M   'P 1'
#
loop_
_entity.id
_entity.type
_entity.pdbx_description
1 polymer ?
#
loop_
_entity_poly.entity_id
_entity_poly.type
_entity_poly.pdbx_seq_one_letter_code
_entity_poly.pdbx_strand_id
1 'polypeptide(L)' 'MVKPLWKLLLQDPSELACDECFAVLKYYSELLTLGGPDLLPTIVEHLQGCPDCRIEHQEALRRLEAVQEEQKGVSE' A
#
# COMPACT_ATOMS: atom_id res chain seq x y z
N MET A 1 -0.78 -9.86 19.58
CA MET A 1 0.33 -9.78 18.60
C MET A 1 -0.02 -8.67 17.65
N VAL A 2 0.80 -7.62 17.52
CA VAL A 2 0.47 -6.44 16.69
C VAL A 2 0.64 -6.83 15.22
N LYS A 3 -0.41 -6.68 14.40
CA LYS A 3 -0.33 -6.96 12.96
C LYS A 3 0.53 -5.88 12.28
N PRO A 4 1.37 -6.25 11.31
CA PRO A 4 2.15 -5.26 10.57
C PRO A 4 1.25 -4.38 9.71
N LEU A 5 1.58 -3.09 9.60
CA LEU A 5 0.75 -2.06 8.95
C LEU A 5 0.32 -2.41 7.51
N TRP A 6 1.22 -2.97 6.71
CA TRP A 6 0.90 -3.37 5.33
C TRP A 6 -0.21 -4.43 5.28
N LYS A 7 -0.33 -5.28 6.30
CA LYS A 7 -1.39 -6.29 6.38
C LYS A 7 -2.74 -5.66 6.70
N LEU A 8 -2.76 -4.62 7.52
CA LEU A 8 -3.98 -3.86 7.83
C LEU A 8 -4.50 -3.11 6.60
N LEU A 9 -3.61 -2.59 5.76
CA LEU A 9 -3.95 -1.87 4.51
C LEU A 9 -4.62 -2.75 3.45
N LEU A 10 -4.57 -4.08 3.59
CA LEU A 10 -5.17 -5.05 2.68
C LEU A 10 -6.50 -5.63 3.17
N GLN A 11 -6.91 -5.32 4.41
CA GLN A 11 -8.18 -5.79 4.96
C GLN A 11 -9.31 -4.82 4.62
N ASP A 12 -10.54 -5.31 4.57
CA ASP A 12 -11.71 -4.42 4.58
C ASP A 12 -11.68 -3.60 5.87
N PRO A 13 -11.79 -2.26 5.82
CA PRO A 13 -11.76 -1.41 7.01
C PRO A 13 -12.82 -1.78 8.06
N SER A 14 -13.93 -2.41 7.66
CA SER A 14 -14.97 -2.90 8.58
C SER A 14 -14.54 -4.10 9.43
N GLU A 15 -13.46 -4.79 9.04
CA GLU A 15 -12.88 -5.92 9.77
C GLU A 15 -11.75 -5.52 10.72
N LEU A 16 -11.35 -4.25 10.72
CA LEU A 16 -10.26 -3.74 11.56
C LEU A 16 -10.75 -3.38 12.97
N ALA A 17 -9.98 -3.76 13.98
CA ALA A 17 -10.15 -3.22 15.32
C ALA A 17 -9.80 -1.73 15.35
N CYS A 18 -10.29 -0.98 16.35
CA CYS A 18 -10.10 0.47 16.41
C CYS A 18 -8.63 0.90 16.40
N ASP A 19 -7.76 0.18 17.12
CA ASP A 19 -6.32 0.44 17.17
C ASP A 19 -5.63 0.17 15.81
N GLU A 20 -6.06 -0.86 15.11
CA GLU A 20 -5.63 -1.18 13.75
C GLU A 20 -6.07 -0.11 12.74
N CYS A 21 -7.32 0.34 12.84
CA CYS A 21 -7.85 1.47 12.09
C CYS A 21 -7.03 2.74 12.33
N PHE A 22 -6.67 3.04 13.57
CA PHE A 22 -5.85 4.22 13.88
C PHE A 22 -4.43 4.13 13.32
N ALA A 23 -3.84 2.92 13.28
CA ALA A 23 -2.54 2.72 12.64
C ALA A 23 -2.60 2.99 11.12
N VAL A 24 -3.65 2.51 10.45
CA VAL A 24 -3.90 2.77 9.02
C VAL A 24 -4.14 4.26 8.77
N LEU A 25 -4.99 4.91 9.57
CA LEU A 25 -5.28 6.35 9.44
C LEU A 25 -4.04 7.21 9.68
N LYS A 26 -3.18 6.84 10.62
CA LYS A 26 -1.92 7.55 10.87
C LYS A 26 -1.00 7.46 9.65
N TYR A 27 -0.80 6.27 9.10
CA TYR A 27 -0.01 6.08 7.89
C TYR A 27 -0.57 6.84 6.69
N TYR A 28 -1.88 6.80 6.49
CA TYR A 28 -2.55 7.54 5.44
C TYR A 28 -2.37 9.06 5.60
N SER A 29 -2.46 9.55 6.84
CA SER A 29 -2.18 10.96 7.16
C SER A 29 -0.73 11.34 6.86
N GLU A 30 0.24 10.47 7.18
CA GLU A 30 1.66 10.67 6.86
C GLU A 30 1.88 10.75 5.34
N LEU A 31 1.28 9.84 4.57
CA LEU A 31 1.26 9.89 3.09
C LEU A 31 0.68 11.21 2.57
N LEU A 32 -0.47 11.62 3.09
CA LEU A 32 -1.11 12.89 2.73
C LEU A 32 -0.25 14.10 3.12
N THR A 33 0.55 14.04 4.17
CA THR A 33 1.45 15.15 4.54
C THR A 33 2.75 15.17 3.73
N LEU A 34 3.22 14.02 3.23
CA LEU A 34 4.44 13.92 2.44
C LEU A 34 4.26 14.32 0.97
N GLY A 35 3.04 14.20 0.43
CA GLY A 35 2.74 14.55 -0.97
C GLY A 35 1.49 15.39 -1.19
N GLY A 36 0.62 15.52 -0.19
CA GLY A 36 -0.71 16.10 -0.39
C GLY A 36 -1.64 15.17 -1.20
N PRO A 37 -2.96 15.42 -1.17
CA PRO A 37 -3.92 14.76 -2.07
C PRO A 37 -3.61 15.01 -3.56
N ASP A 38 -2.81 16.03 -3.87
CA ASP A 38 -2.49 16.45 -5.23
C ASP A 38 -1.41 15.58 -5.90
N LEU A 39 -0.59 14.85 -5.13
CA LEU A 39 0.51 14.06 -5.69
C LEU A 39 0.02 12.78 -6.41
N LEU A 40 -1.04 12.15 -5.91
CA LEU A 40 -1.56 10.91 -6.51
C LEU A 40 -2.04 11.13 -7.96
N PRO A 41 -2.87 12.15 -8.26
CA PRO A 41 -3.20 12.48 -9.65
C PRO A 41 -1.97 12.71 -10.54
N THR A 42 -0.95 13.44 -10.05
CA THR A 42 0.28 13.71 -10.81
C THR A 42 1.10 12.45 -11.09
N ILE A 43 1.20 11.54 -10.12
CA ILE A 43 1.86 10.24 -10.33
C ILE A 43 1.10 9.42 -11.37
N VAL A 44 -0.23 9.36 -11.28
CA VAL A 44 -1.06 8.63 -12.25
C VAL A 44 -0.88 9.19 -13.66
N GLU A 45 -0.89 10.52 -13.81
CA GLU A 45 -0.64 11.18 -15.09
C GLU A 45 0.75 10.83 -15.65
N HIS A 46 1.79 10.88 -14.82
CA HIS A 46 3.15 10.53 -15.22
C HIS A 46 3.25 9.08 -15.70
N LEU A 47 2.63 8.12 -14.99
CA LEU A 47 2.63 6.70 -15.37
C LEU A 47 1.87 6.43 -16.68
N GLN A 48 0.92 7.30 -17.06
CA GLN A 48 0.26 7.22 -18.36
C GLN A 48 1.16 7.72 -19.49
N GLY A 49 1.99 8.74 -19.22
CA GLY A 49 2.89 9.36 -20.19
C GLY A 49 4.26 8.67 -20.34
N CYS A 50 4.73 7.93 -19.32
CA CYS A 50 6.05 7.33 -19.31
C CYS A 50 6.00 5.79 -19.24
N PRO A 51 6.30 5.07 -20.35
CA PRO A 51 6.24 3.61 -20.38
C PRO A 51 7.25 2.93 -19.45
N ASP A 52 8.45 3.49 -19.30
CA ASP A 52 9.50 2.92 -18.45
C ASP A 52 9.08 2.95 -16.98
N CYS A 53 8.61 4.11 -16.50
CA CYS A 53 8.12 4.25 -15.13
C CYS A 53 6.90 3.36 -14.85
N ARG A 54 6.05 3.13 -15.86
CA ARG A 54 4.93 2.18 -15.74
C ARG A 54 5.40 0.74 -15.57
N ILE A 55 6.43 0.32 -16.30
CA ILE A 55 7.02 -1.02 -16.19
C ILE A 55 7.63 -1.18 -14.80
N GLU A 56 8.47 -0.24 -14.37
CA GLU A 56 9.10 -0.25 -13.05
C GLU A 56 8.07 -0.31 -11.91
N HIS A 57 7.00 0.48 -12.02
CA HIS A 57 5.90 0.45 -11.06
C HIS A 57 5.20 -0.91 -11.01
N GLN A 58 4.92 -1.52 -12.17
CA GLN A 58 4.31 -2.87 -12.22
C GLN A 58 5.24 -3.94 -11.64
N GLU A 59 6.54 -3.88 -11.91
CA GLU A 59 7.48 -4.82 -11.34
C GLU A 59 7.60 -4.67 -9.82
N ALA A 60 7.61 -3.44 -9.32
CA ALA A 60 7.58 -3.16 -7.89
C ALA A 60 6.34 -3.77 -7.23
N LEU A 61 5.16 -3.61 -7.86
CA LEU A 61 3.92 -4.24 -7.39
C LEU A 61 4.03 -5.78 -7.36
N ARG A 62 4.50 -6.40 -8.45
CA ARG A 62 4.66 -7.86 -8.51
C ARG A 62 5.61 -8.39 -7.43
N ARG A 63 6.70 -7.68 -7.15
CA ARG A 63 7.64 -8.06 -6.07
C ARG A 63 6.96 -8.02 -4.71
N LEU A 64 6.12 -7.01 -4.47
CA LEU A 64 5.36 -6.91 -3.22
C LEU A 64 4.33 -8.04 -3.11
N GLU A 65 3.60 -8.35 -4.18
CA GLU A 65 2.64 -9.46 -4.22
C GLU A 65 3.32 -10.81 -3.99
N ALA A 66 4.47 -11.07 -4.60
CA ALA A 66 5.23 -12.31 -4.38
C ALA A 66 5.67 -12.48 -2.92
N VAL A 67 6.17 -11.40 -2.30
CA VAL A 67 6.50 -11.40 -0.86
C VAL A 67 5.26 -11.68 0.01
N GLN A 68 4.06 -11.30 -0.44
CA GLN A 68 2.82 -11.60 0.29
C GLN A 68 2.41 -13.07 0.18
N GLU A 69 2.59 -13.70 -0.98
CA GLU A 69 2.29 -15.13 -1.18
C GLU A 69 3.21 -16.02 -0.35
N GLU A 70 4.51 -15.71 -0.31
CA GLU A 70 5.50 -16.43 0.51
C GLU A 70 5.17 -16.33 2.01
N GLN A 71 4.67 -15.18 2.47
CA GLN A 71 4.27 -14.99 3.86
C GLN A 71 2.94 -15.68 4.22
N LYS A 72 2.08 -15.97 3.23
CA LYS A 72 0.87 -16.79 3.44
C LYS A 72 1.20 -18.28 3.61
N GLY A 73 2.16 -18.82 2.85
CA GLY A 73 2.55 -20.23 2.90
C GLY A 73 3.30 -20.68 4.17
N VAL A 74 3.71 -19.75 5.03
CA VAL A 74 4.41 -20.04 6.31
C VAL A 74 3.44 -20.16 7.48
N SER A 75 2.14 -19.96 7.25
CA SER A 75 1.09 -20.02 8.30
C SER A 75 0.20 -21.27 8.25
N GLU A 76 0.55 -22.30 7.47
CA GLU A 76 -0.15 -23.60 7.42
C GLU A 76 0.60 -24.71 8.18
#